data_AF-A0A524FEK6-F1
#
_entry.id   AF-A0A524FEK6-F1
#
_cell.length_a   1.000
_cell.length_b   1.000
_cell.length_c   1.000
_cell.angle_alpha   90.00
_cell.angle_beta   90.00
_cell.angle_gamma   90.00
#
_symmetry.space_group_name_H-M   'P 1'
#
loop_
_entity.id
_entity.type
_entity.pdbx_description
1 polymer ?
#
loop_
_entity_poly.entity_id
_entity_poly.type
_entity_poly.pdbx_seq_one_letter_code
_entity_poly.pdbx_strand_id
1 'polypeptide(L)'
;MTDTARTTVTLSLVSMKQVEELVGVFGNSPASVISRIVEHFFDYGRFDDVLSNLRAKKRRLYPPDEKILKEKILNLFKGADKIPLNDFLEYLEIDKTYVLDNIFEWSQKYNIKMVENLIVRQTE
;
A
#
# COMPACT_ATOMS: atom_id res chain seq x y z
N MET A 1 -10.39 -17.50 8.68
CA MET A 1 -9.43 -17.99 7.67
C MET A 1 -8.80 -16.77 7.05
N THR A 2 -7.48 -16.71 6.98
CA THR A 2 -6.76 -15.64 6.28
C THR A 2 -6.68 -16.03 4.81
N ASP A 3 -7.05 -15.13 3.90
CA ASP A 3 -6.93 -15.41 2.47
C ASP A 3 -5.46 -15.59 2.10
N THR A 4 -5.12 -16.73 1.49
CA THR A 4 -3.75 -17.05 1.07
C THR A 4 -3.63 -17.02 -0.45
N ALA A 5 -2.65 -16.28 -0.97
CA ALA A 5 -2.29 -16.31 -2.39
C ALA A 5 -1.10 -17.24 -2.62
N ARG A 6 -1.11 -17.99 -3.74
CA ARG A 6 0.01 -18.86 -4.14
C ARG A 6 0.80 -18.20 -5.28
N THR A 7 2.11 -18.16 -5.14
CA THR A 7 3.02 -17.70 -6.19
C THR A 7 4.23 -18.62 -6.30
N THR A 8 4.93 -18.58 -7.43
CA THR A 8 6.17 -19.30 -7.68
C THR A 8 7.31 -18.30 -7.78
N VAL A 9 8.40 -18.55 -7.08
CA VAL A 9 9.60 -17.70 -7.10
C VAL A 9 10.80 -18.51 -7.58
N THR A 10 11.67 -17.87 -8.36
CA THR A 10 12.96 -18.42 -8.76
C THR A 10 14.04 -17.75 -7.92
N LEU A 11 14.80 -18.56 -7.18
CA LEU A 11 15.91 -18.10 -6.36
C LEU A 11 17.25 -18.52 -6.96
N SER A 12 18.31 -17.79 -6.61
CA SER A 12 19.67 -18.23 -6.92
C SER A 12 19.96 -19.56 -6.20
N LEU A 13 20.84 -20.38 -6.77
CA LEU A 13 21.26 -21.64 -6.13
C LEU A 13 21.87 -21.41 -4.74
N VAL A 14 22.57 -20.30 -4.54
CA VAL A 14 23.17 -19.93 -3.24
C VAL A 14 22.07 -19.66 -2.21
N SER A 15 21.08 -18.84 -2.57
CA SER A 15 19.95 -18.54 -1.69
C SER A 15 19.12 -19.79 -1.38
N MET A 16 18.93 -20.67 -2.36
CA MET A 16 18.19 -21.92 -2.15
C MET A 16 18.91 -22.85 -1.17
N LYS A 17 20.24 -22.97 -1.25
CA LYS A 17 21.03 -23.72 -0.26
C LYS A 17 20.87 -23.19 1.15
N GLN A 18 20.89 -21.87 1.33
CA GLN A 18 20.64 -21.25 2.63
C GLN A 18 19.23 -21.56 3.16
N VAL A 19 18.22 -21.56 2.27
CA VAL A 19 16.85 -21.95 2.64
C VAL A 19 16.81 -23.42 3.08
N GLU A 20 17.48 -24.32 2.36
CA GLU A 20 17.53 -25.75 2.67
C GLU A 20 18.22 -26.03 4.01
N GLU A 21 19.32 -25.33 4.33
CA GLU A 21 20.02 -25.44 5.62
C GLU A 21 19.13 -25.06 6.82
N LEU A 22 18.15 -24.19 6.61
CA LEU A 22 17.21 -23.75 7.64
C LEU A 22 15.99 -24.68 7.80
N VAL A 23 15.83 -25.67 6.93
CA VAL A 23 14.75 -26.67 7.04
C VAL A 23 14.98 -27.55 8.27
N GLY A 24 13.92 -27.79 9.03
CA GLY A 24 13.94 -28.52 10.30
C GLY A 24 14.27 -27.64 11.52
N VAL A 25 14.81 -26.43 11.32
CA VAL A 25 15.11 -25.48 12.41
C VAL A 25 14.16 -24.29 12.36
N PHE A 26 14.07 -23.63 11.20
CA PHE A 26 13.28 -22.43 11.02
C PHE A 26 11.94 -22.69 10.32
N GLY A 27 11.76 -23.86 9.70
CA GLY A 27 10.49 -24.28 9.08
C GLY A 27 10.56 -25.74 8.62
N ASN A 28 9.40 -26.36 8.40
CA ASN A 28 9.32 -27.81 8.10
C ASN A 28 9.51 -28.13 6.60
N SER A 29 9.61 -27.11 5.76
CA SER A 29 9.83 -27.22 4.32
C SER A 29 10.47 -25.94 3.79
N PRO A 30 11.10 -25.96 2.59
CA PRO A 30 11.66 -24.75 2.00
C PRO A 30 10.63 -23.64 1.84
N ALA A 31 9.40 -23.97 1.45
CA ALA A 31 8.30 -23.01 1.35
C ALA A 31 7.98 -22.36 2.71
N SER A 32 7.92 -23.17 3.78
CA SER A 32 7.67 -22.64 5.14
C SER A 32 8.79 -21.73 5.62
N VAL A 33 10.05 -22.06 5.31
CA VAL A 33 11.21 -21.21 5.63
C VAL A 33 11.11 -19.89 4.88
N ILE A 34 10.85 -19.91 3.57
CA ILE A 34 10.70 -18.71 2.74
C ILE A 34 9.55 -17.83 3.27
N SER A 35 8.37 -18.42 3.55
CA SER A 35 7.23 -17.68 4.10
C SER A 35 7.62 -16.94 5.38
N ARG A 36 8.26 -17.62 6.33
CA ARG A 36 8.68 -17.01 7.60
C ARG A 36 9.73 -15.92 7.42
N ILE A 37 10.68 -16.08 6.49
CA ILE A 37 11.66 -15.03 6.18
C ILE A 37 10.96 -13.79 5.64
N VAL A 38 9.99 -13.97 4.73
CA VAL A 38 9.24 -12.86 4.12
C VAL A 38 8.37 -12.17 5.16
N GLU A 39 7.64 -12.91 5.98
CA GLU A 39 6.85 -12.37 7.09
C GLU A 39 7.75 -11.57 8.05
N HIS A 40 8.87 -12.17 8.48
CA HIS A 40 9.82 -11.49 9.35
C HIS A 40 10.37 -10.21 8.72
N PHE A 41 10.65 -10.20 7.41
CA PHE A 41 11.11 -9.01 6.71
C PHE A 41 10.10 -7.87 6.77
N PHE A 42 8.81 -8.15 6.61
CA PHE A 42 7.75 -7.15 6.70
C PHE A 42 7.41 -6.75 8.14
N ASP A 43 7.57 -7.64 9.11
CA ASP A 43 7.24 -7.39 10.52
C ASP A 43 8.35 -6.67 11.28
N TYR A 44 9.61 -6.79 10.85
CA TYR A 44 10.76 -6.32 11.63
C TYR A 44 10.90 -4.78 11.69
N GLY A 45 10.06 -4.00 10.99
CA GLY A 45 9.94 -2.53 11.04
C GLY A 45 11.17 -1.74 10.55
N ARG A 46 12.37 -2.34 10.60
CA ARG A 46 13.65 -1.75 10.15
C ARG A 46 13.63 -1.36 8.67
N PHE A 47 12.73 -1.95 7.88
CA PHE A 47 12.63 -1.72 6.45
C PHE A 47 11.45 -0.82 6.05
N ASP A 48 10.72 -0.23 7.01
CA ASP A 48 9.51 0.56 6.75
C ASP A 48 9.79 1.75 5.83
N ASP A 49 10.91 2.44 6.01
CA ASP A 49 11.33 3.55 5.15
C ASP A 49 11.58 3.09 3.71
N VAL A 50 12.24 1.94 3.55
CA VAL A 50 12.53 1.35 2.23
C VAL A 50 11.23 0.92 1.55
N LEU A 51 10.35 0.25 2.29
CA LEU A 51 9.05 -0.18 1.80
C LEU A 51 8.17 1.00 1.40
N SER A 52 8.15 2.06 2.20
CA SER A 52 7.41 3.29 1.92
C SER A 52 7.92 3.95 0.64
N ASN A 53 9.24 4.06 0.47
CA ASN A 53 9.85 4.60 -0.74
C ASN A 53 9.54 3.76 -1.99
N LEU A 54 9.59 2.43 -1.89
CA LEU A 54 9.25 1.53 -3.00
C LEU A 54 7.76 1.61 -3.38
N ARG A 55 6.87 1.68 -2.40
CA ARG A 55 5.44 1.87 -2.61
C ARG A 55 5.16 3.22 -3.27
N ALA A 56 5.77 4.30 -2.79
CA ALA A 56 5.66 5.62 -3.40
C ALA A 56 6.16 5.62 -4.86
N LYS A 57 7.29 4.97 -5.13
CA LYS A 57 7.82 4.82 -6.51
C LYS A 57 6.84 4.06 -7.41
N LYS A 58 6.23 2.97 -6.92
CA LYS A 58 5.20 2.23 -7.68
C LYS A 58 4.01 3.12 -8.02
N ARG A 59 3.51 3.90 -7.06
CA ARG A 59 2.38 4.84 -7.26
C ARG A 59 2.68 5.91 -8.31
N ARG A 60 3.91 6.40 -8.36
CA ARG A 60 4.34 7.37 -9.39
C ARG A 60 4.42 6.77 -10.79
N LEU A 61 4.90 5.53 -10.90
CA LEU A 61 5.06 4.85 -12.19
C LEU A 61 3.73 4.29 -12.73
N TYR A 62 2.86 3.87 -11.82
CA TYR A 62 1.56 3.27 -12.12
C TYR A 62 0.52 3.93 -11.21
N PRO A 63 0.08 5.15 -11.55
CA PRO A 63 -0.99 5.80 -10.81
C PRO A 63 -2.26 4.95 -10.88
N PRO A 64 -3.12 5.00 -9.85
CA PRO A 64 -4.40 4.30 -9.88
C PRO A 64 -5.22 4.71 -11.10
N ASP A 65 -5.99 3.78 -11.66
CA ASP A 65 -6.96 4.09 -12.71
C ASP A 65 -7.93 5.18 -12.20
N GLU A 66 -8.09 6.26 -12.97
CA GLU A 66 -8.96 7.39 -12.62
C GLU A 66 -10.39 6.95 -12.27
N LYS A 67 -10.91 5.91 -12.93
CA LYS A 67 -12.26 5.41 -12.66
C LYS A 67 -12.35 4.79 -11.27
N ILE A 68 -11.37 3.97 -10.91
CA ILE A 68 -11.29 3.31 -9.60
C ILE A 68 -11.09 4.37 -8.52
N LEU A 69 -10.22 5.35 -8.79
CA LEU A 69 -9.92 6.44 -7.87
C LEU A 69 -11.17 7.28 -7.58
N LYS A 70 -11.95 7.61 -8.62
CA LYS A 70 -13.24 8.29 -8.49
C LYS A 70 -14.22 7.52 -7.61
N GLU A 71 -14.38 6.22 -7.85
CA GLU A 71 -15.27 5.37 -7.06
C GLU A 71 -14.84 5.32 -5.58
N LYS A 72 -13.54 5.19 -5.31
CA LYS A 72 -12.98 5.23 -3.96
C LYS A 72 -13.23 6.56 -3.27
N ILE A 73 -12.98 7.70 -3.93
CA ILE A 73 -13.23 9.05 -3.38
C ILE A 73 -14.72 9.21 -3.04
N LEU A 74 -15.62 8.85 -3.96
CA LEU A 74 -17.06 8.97 -3.73
C LEU A 74 -17.53 8.09 -2.56
N ASN A 75 -16.97 6.89 -2.42
CA ASN A 75 -17.32 5.97 -1.32
C ASN A 75 -16.84 6.49 0.04
N LEU A 76 -15.64 7.05 0.12
CA LEU A 76 -15.11 7.67 1.34
C LEU A 76 -16.06 8.76 1.87
N PHE A 77 -16.55 9.60 0.97
CA PHE A 77 -17.45 10.70 1.30
C PHE A 77 -18.95 10.35 1.38
N LYS A 78 -19.31 9.05 1.38
CA LYS A 78 -20.68 8.62 1.70
C LYS A 78 -20.97 8.63 3.20
N GLY A 79 -19.95 8.37 4.03
CA GLY A 79 -20.10 8.19 5.47
C GLY A 79 -19.50 9.31 6.33
N ALA A 80 -18.67 10.18 5.75
CA ALA A 80 -18.00 11.26 6.46
C ALA A 80 -17.74 12.44 5.53
N ASP A 81 -17.90 13.67 6.05
CA ASP A 81 -17.59 14.90 5.32
C ASP A 81 -16.14 15.38 5.52
N LYS A 82 -15.44 14.79 6.49
CA LYS A 82 -14.06 15.12 6.86
C LYS A 82 -13.28 13.84 7.09
N ILE A 83 -12.13 13.72 6.45
CA ILE A 83 -11.30 12.51 6.48
C ILE A 83 -9.87 12.94 6.78
N PRO A 84 -9.19 12.34 7.78
CA PRO A 84 -7.77 12.55 7.99
C PRO A 84 -6.96 12.29 6.72
N LEU A 85 -5.98 13.15 6.43
CA LEU A 85 -5.16 13.04 5.23
C LEU A 85 -4.49 11.67 5.15
N ASN A 86 -3.97 11.15 6.26
CA ASN A 86 -3.29 9.85 6.27
C ASN A 86 -4.25 8.72 5.88
N ASP A 87 -5.44 8.67 6.48
CA ASP A 87 -6.48 7.68 6.16
C ASP A 87 -6.93 7.79 4.69
N PHE A 88 -7.04 9.02 4.20
CA PHE A 88 -7.38 9.30 2.80
C PHE A 88 -6.30 8.79 1.83
N LEU A 89 -5.04 9.08 2.12
CA LEU A 89 -3.88 8.61 1.34
C LEU A 89 -3.77 7.08 1.34
N GLU A 90 -4.00 6.46 2.50
CA GLU A 90 -3.93 5.02 2.66
C GLU A 90 -5.04 4.31 1.88
N TYR A 91 -6.29 4.76 2.02
CA TYR A 91 -7.44 4.16 1.33
C TYR A 91 -7.35 4.28 -0.20
N LEU A 92 -6.91 5.44 -0.69
CA LEU A 92 -6.72 5.67 -2.12
C LEU A 92 -5.42 5.07 -2.65
N GLU A 93 -4.53 4.61 -1.77
CA GLU A 93 -3.21 4.09 -2.10
C GLU A 93 -2.37 5.09 -2.93
N ILE A 94 -2.46 6.37 -2.59
CA ILE A 94 -1.75 7.47 -3.23
C ILE A 94 -0.78 8.13 -2.25
N ASP A 95 0.18 8.92 -2.75
CA ASP A 95 1.07 9.70 -1.90
C ASP A 95 0.59 11.16 -1.76
N LYS A 96 1.14 11.87 -0.76
CA LYS A 96 0.77 13.26 -0.49
C LYS A 96 1.07 14.16 -1.70
N THR A 97 2.13 13.88 -2.44
CA THR A 97 2.49 14.61 -3.65
C THR A 97 1.39 14.50 -4.70
N TYR A 98 0.90 13.28 -4.97
CA TYR A 98 -0.19 13.03 -5.90
C TYR A 98 -1.47 13.76 -5.50
N VAL A 99 -1.81 13.81 -4.21
CA VAL A 99 -2.95 14.61 -3.72
C VAL A 99 -2.73 16.08 -4.01
N LEU A 100 -1.57 16.64 -3.67
CA LEU A 100 -1.29 18.06 -3.88
C LEU A 100 -1.33 18.45 -5.36
N ASP A 101 -0.85 17.57 -6.24
CA ASP A 101 -0.86 17.80 -7.69
C ASP A 101 -2.29 17.77 -8.27
N ASN A 102 -3.22 17.02 -7.66
CA ASN A 102 -4.58 16.80 -8.18
C ASN A 102 -5.70 17.48 -7.36
N ILE A 103 -5.38 18.07 -6.19
CA ILE A 103 -6.40 18.60 -5.27
C ILE A 103 -7.24 19.72 -5.90
N PHE A 104 -6.62 20.54 -6.76
CA PHE A 104 -7.32 21.60 -7.47
C PHE A 104 -8.39 21.01 -8.40
N GLU A 105 -8.02 20.02 -9.21
CA GLU A 105 -8.96 19.33 -10.10
C GLU A 105 -10.07 18.62 -9.31
N TRP A 106 -9.72 17.99 -8.19
CA TRP A 106 -10.69 17.32 -7.33
C TRP A 106 -11.64 18.28 -6.62
N SER A 107 -11.20 19.50 -6.32
CA SER A 107 -12.08 20.54 -5.79
C SER A 107 -13.18 20.90 -6.77
N GLN A 108 -12.88 20.91 -8.08
CA GLN A 108 -13.87 21.17 -9.12
C GLN A 108 -14.76 19.96 -9.43
N LYS A 109 -14.17 18.76 -9.46
CA LYS A 109 -14.90 17.53 -9.85
C LYS A 109 -15.72 16.92 -8.71
N TYR A 110 -15.25 17.02 -7.48
CA TYR A 110 -15.79 16.30 -6.33
C TYR A 110 -16.16 17.21 -5.16
N ASN A 111 -15.97 18.53 -5.28
CA ASN A 111 -16.13 19.49 -4.19
C ASN A 111 -15.31 19.10 -2.96
N ILE A 112 -14.08 18.60 -3.13
CA ILE A 112 -13.20 18.28 -2.00
C ILE A 112 -12.03 19.25 -1.91
N LYS A 113 -11.66 19.64 -0.67
CA LYS A 113 -10.52 20.50 -0.40
C LYS A 113 -9.66 19.96 0.71
N MET A 114 -8.37 20.30 0.66
CA MET A 114 -7.45 20.03 1.74
C MET A 114 -7.43 21.22 2.70
N VAL A 115 -7.71 20.97 3.98
CA VAL A 115 -7.61 21.95 5.07
C VAL A 115 -6.66 21.36 6.10
N GLU A 116 -5.46 21.94 6.22
CA GLU A 116 -4.39 21.41 7.07
C GLU A 116 -4.09 19.93 6.78
N ASN A 117 -4.41 19.03 7.72
CA ASN A 117 -4.25 17.58 7.60
C ASN A 117 -5.58 16.85 7.39
N LEU A 118 -6.62 17.53 6.89
CA LEU A 118 -7.93 16.95 6.61
C LEU A 118 -8.32 17.16 5.14
N ILE A 119 -8.95 16.15 4.54
CA ILE A 119 -9.70 16.27 3.29
C ILE A 119 -11.17 16.46 3.63
N VAL A 120 -11.73 17.59 3.22
CA VAL A 120 -13.09 18.02 3.57
C VAL A 120 -13.92 18.14 2.30
N ARG A 121 -15.11 17.52 2.29
CA ARG A 121 -16.10 17.75 1.25
C ARG A 121 -16.85 19.04 1.54
N GLN A 122 -16.90 19.92 0.55
CA GLN A 122 -17.71 21.12 0.56
C GLN A 122 -19.13 20.72 0.16
N THR A 123 -20.01 20.69 1.15
CA THR A 123 -21.44 20.78 0.93
C THR A 123 -21.74 22.23 0.57
N GLU A 124 -22.18 22.46 -0.67
CA GLU A 124 -22.97 23.66 -1.01
C GLU A 124 -24.37 23.53 -0.40
#